data_AF-A0A924MBU3-F1
#
_entry.id   AF-A0A924MBU3-F1
#
_cell.length_a   1.000
_cell.length_b   1.000
_cell.length_c   1.000
_cell.angle_alpha   90.00
_cell.angle_beta   90.00
_cell.angle_gamma   90.00
#
_symmetry.space_group_name_H-M   'P 1'
#
loop_
_entity.id
_entity.type
_entity.pdbx_description
1 polymer ?
#
loop_
_entity_poly.entity_id
_entity_poly.type
_entity_poly.pdbx_seq_one_letter_code
_entity_poly.pdbx_strand_id
1 'polypeptide(L)'
;TGMFMASFGQFLFAWQSVHFDGIMASNINIKTFIKSKFYLLTAFSTVALLLSLPYGIINWRIIPIQIAAYFFNVGIHAIICIYFATRSYKGLDLSKAATFNYQGTGAAQWIYSLAIFLIGGIIYLPLGFLVNPWAGIIALGTLGLLSFLLQDWWMDFLTKQFMLRKYKILEGFREK
;
A
#
# COMPACT_ATOMS: atom_id res chain seq x y z
N THR A 1 7.55 2.75 -9.55
CA THR A 1 6.31 3.23 -8.88
C THR A 1 6.08 2.60 -7.51
N GLY A 2 6.30 1.29 -7.30
CA GLY A 2 5.93 0.60 -6.03
C GLY A 2 6.89 0.72 -4.84
N MET A 3 8.14 1.17 -5.03
CA MET A 3 9.14 1.23 -3.95
C MET A 3 8.72 2.18 -2.81
N PHE A 4 8.07 3.30 -3.12
CA PHE A 4 7.56 4.23 -2.12
C PHE A 4 6.45 3.60 -1.26
N MET A 5 5.47 2.93 -1.89
CA MET A 5 4.40 2.23 -1.16
C MET A 5 4.96 1.16 -0.23
N ALA A 6 6.00 0.44 -0.66
CA ALA A 6 6.60 -0.59 0.16
C ALA A 6 7.33 -0.03 1.39
N SER A 7 8.06 1.07 1.24
CA SER A 7 8.79 1.70 2.35
C SER A 7 7.89 2.51 3.29
N PHE A 8 6.95 3.28 2.74
CA PHE A 8 6.03 4.11 3.53
C PHE A 8 4.93 3.27 4.16
N GLY A 9 4.42 2.27 3.43
CA GLY A 9 3.33 1.41 3.81
C GLY A 9 3.59 0.59 5.07
N GLN A 10 4.84 0.17 5.27
CA GLN A 10 5.29 -0.52 6.48
C GLN A 10 4.93 0.21 7.78
N PHE A 11 5.00 1.53 7.73
CA PHE A 11 4.85 2.40 8.90
C PHE A 11 3.62 3.31 8.79
N LEU A 12 2.67 2.99 7.92
CA LEU A 12 1.57 3.86 7.53
C LEU A 12 0.83 4.51 8.72
N PHE A 13 0.59 3.75 9.79
CA PHE A 13 0.00 4.26 11.04
C PHE A 13 1.06 4.72 12.06
N ALA A 14 2.23 4.08 12.08
CA ALA A 14 3.32 4.39 13.00
C ALA A 14 3.90 5.81 12.79
N TRP A 15 3.86 6.35 11.57
CA TRP A 15 4.21 7.74 11.27
C TRP A 15 3.43 8.79 12.09
N GLN A 16 2.24 8.42 12.60
CA GLN A 16 1.41 9.29 13.43
C GLN A 16 1.22 8.75 14.85
N SER A 17 2.05 7.78 15.27
CA SER A 17 1.94 7.10 16.58
C SER A 17 1.84 8.07 17.77
N VAL A 18 2.65 9.13 17.79
CA VAL A 18 2.66 10.16 18.87
C VAL A 18 1.30 10.87 19.04
N HIS A 19 0.60 11.12 17.93
CA HIS A 19 -0.69 11.84 17.94
C HIS A 19 -1.88 10.90 17.81
N PHE A 20 -1.64 9.59 17.77
CA PHE A 20 -2.64 8.59 17.44
C PHE A 20 -3.77 8.54 18.48
N ASP A 21 -3.45 8.70 19.76
CA ASP A 21 -4.44 8.78 20.85
C ASP A 21 -5.43 9.94 20.65
N GLY A 22 -4.93 11.12 20.27
CA GLY A 22 -5.76 12.29 19.99
C GLY A 22 -6.65 12.09 18.76
N ILE A 23 -6.11 11.48 17.70
CA ILE A 23 -6.89 11.13 16.49
C ILE A 23 -7.98 10.11 16.85
N MET A 24 -7.69 9.12 17.70
CA MET A 24 -8.63 8.08 18.10
C MET A 24 -9.68 8.53 19.11
N ALA A 25 -9.43 9.60 19.86
CA ALA A 25 -10.36 10.26 20.78
C ALA A 25 -11.24 11.32 20.09
N SER A 26 -10.84 11.79 18.92
CA SER A 26 -11.60 12.77 18.13
C SER A 26 -12.82 12.12 17.47
N ASN A 27 -13.89 12.89 17.23
CA ASN A 27 -15.10 12.43 16.53
C ASN A 27 -14.90 12.34 15.00
N ILE A 28 -13.88 11.58 14.57
CA ILE A 28 -13.54 11.39 13.17
C ILE A 28 -14.09 10.04 12.72
N ASN A 29 -14.77 10.01 11.58
CA ASN A 29 -15.19 8.76 10.97
C ASN A 29 -13.95 7.94 10.53
N ILE A 30 -13.82 6.73 11.06
CA ILE A 30 -12.65 5.87 10.84
C ILE A 30 -12.55 5.42 9.38
N LYS A 31 -13.68 5.25 8.67
CA LYS A 31 -13.67 4.99 7.23
C LYS A 31 -13.03 6.15 6.48
N THR A 32 -13.33 7.39 6.87
CA THR A 32 -12.70 8.59 6.29
C THR A 32 -11.19 8.61 6.58
N PHE A 33 -10.78 8.27 7.80
CA PHE A 33 -9.35 8.15 8.14
C PHE A 33 -8.61 7.13 7.26
N ILE A 34 -9.18 5.94 7.06
CA ILE A 34 -8.61 4.90 6.19
C ILE A 34 -8.60 5.34 4.73
N LYS A 35 -9.68 5.97 4.25
CA LYS A 35 -9.76 6.57 2.91
C LYS A 35 -8.66 7.62 2.68
N SER A 36 -8.39 8.48 3.65
CA SER A 36 -7.31 9.47 3.54
C SER A 36 -5.95 8.81 3.33
N LYS A 37 -5.67 7.67 4.00
CA LYS A 37 -4.43 6.91 3.78
C LYS A 37 -4.38 6.28 2.39
N PHE A 38 -5.49 5.73 1.91
CA PHE A 38 -5.60 5.20 0.57
C PHE A 38 -5.36 6.28 -0.50
N TYR A 39 -5.97 7.45 -0.37
CA TYR A 39 -5.77 8.56 -1.30
C TYR A 39 -4.35 9.14 -1.23
N LEU A 40 -3.71 9.14 -0.06
CA LEU A 40 -2.30 9.50 0.06
C LEU A 40 -1.43 8.57 -0.79
N LEU A 41 -1.58 7.24 -0.64
CA LEU A 41 -0.82 6.26 -1.42
C LEU A 41 -1.11 6.39 -2.93
N THR A 42 -2.37 6.66 -3.27
CA THR A 42 -2.81 6.93 -4.65
C THR A 42 -2.10 8.15 -5.22
N ALA A 43 -2.12 9.29 -4.52
CA ALA A 43 -1.50 10.53 -4.96
C ALA A 43 0.00 10.37 -5.20
N PHE A 44 0.73 9.70 -4.30
CA PHE A 44 2.15 9.41 -4.51
C PHE A 44 2.39 8.52 -5.74
N SER A 45 1.53 7.52 -5.97
CA SER A 45 1.63 6.68 -7.16
C SER A 45 1.33 7.46 -8.44
N THR A 46 0.40 8.41 -8.40
CA THR A 46 0.09 9.28 -9.54
C THR A 46 1.27 10.18 -9.87
N VAL A 47 1.87 10.82 -8.86
CA VAL A 47 3.09 11.63 -9.06
C VAL A 47 4.22 10.77 -9.62
N ALA A 48 4.41 9.57 -9.08
CA ALA A 48 5.43 8.65 -9.58
C ALA A 48 5.15 8.18 -11.03
N LEU A 49 3.88 7.99 -11.41
CA LEU A 49 3.51 7.72 -12.80
C LEU A 49 3.87 8.91 -13.69
N LEU A 50 3.48 10.13 -13.31
CA LEU A 50 3.77 11.35 -14.08
C LEU A 50 5.27 11.56 -14.28
N LEU A 51 6.07 11.38 -13.23
CA LEU A 51 7.53 11.43 -13.31
C LEU A 51 8.12 10.32 -14.18
N SER A 52 7.41 9.19 -14.34
CA SER A 52 7.87 8.08 -15.19
C SER A 52 7.44 8.21 -16.66
N LEU A 53 6.50 9.10 -17.01
CA LEU A 53 6.03 9.28 -18.39
C LEU A 53 7.14 9.71 -19.38
N PRO A 54 8.11 10.58 -19.02
CA PRO A 54 9.20 10.96 -19.91
C PRO A 54 10.03 9.77 -20.41
N TYR A 55 10.10 8.65 -19.67
CA TYR A 55 10.78 7.44 -20.14
C TYR A 55 10.14 6.85 -21.41
N GLY A 56 8.87 7.18 -21.68
CA GLY A 56 8.17 6.80 -22.91
C GLY A 56 8.78 7.41 -24.18
N ILE A 57 9.52 8.53 -24.08
CA ILE A 57 10.22 9.15 -25.21
C ILE A 57 11.37 8.26 -25.70
N ILE A 58 12.02 7.53 -24.78
CA ILE A 58 13.11 6.59 -25.11
C ILE A 58 12.52 5.29 -25.68
N ASN A 59 11.45 4.79 -25.08
CA ASN A 59 10.77 3.59 -25.57
C ASN A 59 9.27 3.66 -25.28
N TRP A 60 8.48 3.76 -26.35
CA TRP A 60 7.02 3.89 -26.28
C TRP A 60 6.32 2.69 -25.62
N ARG A 61 6.96 1.50 -25.62
CA ARG A 61 6.43 0.29 -24.97
C ARG A 61 6.42 0.39 -23.45
N ILE A 62 7.21 1.31 -22.87
CA ILE A 62 7.26 1.52 -21.43
C ILE A 62 5.96 2.15 -20.93
N ILE A 63 5.30 3.00 -21.72
CA ILE A 63 4.08 3.71 -21.33
C ILE A 63 2.97 2.75 -20.87
N PRO A 64 2.52 1.77 -21.69
CA PRO A 64 1.47 0.84 -21.26
C PRO A 64 1.88 -0.02 -20.05
N ILE A 65 3.16 -0.36 -19.92
CA ILE A 65 3.68 -1.09 -18.75
C ILE A 65 3.56 -0.25 -17.48
N GLN A 66 3.92 1.03 -17.54
CA GLN A 66 3.83 1.95 -16.40
C GLN A 66 2.37 2.19 -15.99
N ILE A 67 1.46 2.30 -16.95
CA ILE A 67 0.02 2.46 -16.70
C ILE A 67 -0.54 1.20 -16.01
N ALA A 68 -0.22 0.01 -16.52
CA ALA A 68 -0.64 -1.24 -15.90
C ALA A 68 -0.08 -1.40 -14.48
N ALA A 69 1.21 -1.08 -14.29
CA ALA A 69 1.85 -1.08 -12.98
C ALA A 69 1.21 -0.06 -12.04
N TYR A 70 0.84 1.13 -12.52
CA TYR A 70 0.14 2.15 -11.73
C TYR A 70 -1.21 1.63 -11.23
N PHE A 71 -2.04 1.07 -12.10
CA PHE A 71 -3.33 0.51 -11.69
C PHE A 71 -3.19 -0.65 -10.71
N PHE A 72 -2.19 -1.53 -10.90
CA PHE A 72 -1.88 -2.56 -9.91
C PHE A 72 -1.47 -1.96 -8.55
N ASN A 73 -0.65 -0.90 -8.56
CA ASN A 73 -0.20 -0.24 -7.33
C ASN A 73 -1.36 0.41 -6.57
N VAL A 74 -2.17 1.21 -7.25
CA VAL A 74 -3.29 1.92 -6.60
C VAL A 74 -4.43 0.96 -6.25
N GLY A 75 -4.72 -0.01 -7.11
CA GLY A 75 -5.86 -0.90 -6.98
C GLY A 75 -5.64 -2.09 -6.06
N ILE A 76 -4.45 -2.70 -6.04
CA ILE A 76 -4.20 -3.95 -5.30
C ILE A 76 -3.15 -3.73 -4.21
N HIS A 77 -1.98 -3.18 -4.57
CA HIS A 77 -0.86 -2.98 -3.64
C HIS A 77 -1.27 -2.05 -2.49
N ALA A 78 -1.97 -0.93 -2.76
CA ALA A 78 -2.43 -0.01 -1.72
C ALA A 78 -3.34 -0.68 -0.67
N ILE A 79 -4.23 -1.59 -1.11
CA ILE A 79 -5.15 -2.31 -0.22
C ILE A 79 -4.38 -3.28 0.67
N ILE A 80 -3.48 -4.06 0.07
CA ILE A 80 -2.61 -5.00 0.79
C ILE A 80 -1.76 -4.24 1.81
N CYS A 81 -1.19 -3.11 1.39
CA CYS A 81 -0.42 -2.20 2.23
C CYS A 81 -1.20 -1.78 3.48
N ILE A 82 -2.40 -1.23 3.31
CA ILE A 82 -3.22 -0.79 4.44
C ILE A 82 -3.59 -1.99 5.33
N TYR A 83 -3.93 -3.13 4.74
CA TYR A 83 -4.26 -4.35 5.47
C TYR A 83 -3.09 -4.84 6.35
N PHE A 84 -1.87 -4.87 5.82
CA PHE A 84 -0.68 -5.24 6.59
C PHE A 84 -0.33 -4.16 7.62
N ALA A 85 -0.52 -2.89 7.30
CA ALA A 85 -0.32 -1.80 8.26
C ALA A 85 -1.24 -1.94 9.49
N THR A 86 -2.47 -2.45 9.35
CA THR A 86 -3.35 -2.72 10.52
C THR A 86 -2.81 -3.80 11.47
N ARG A 87 -1.81 -4.56 11.05
CA ARG A 87 -1.13 -5.61 11.85
C ARG A 87 0.23 -5.16 12.36
N SER A 88 0.66 -3.95 12.03
CA SER A 88 1.88 -3.36 12.56
C SER A 88 1.51 -2.57 13.83
N TYR A 89 1.91 -3.08 14.99
CA TYR A 89 1.58 -2.53 16.30
C TYR A 89 2.78 -1.89 17.01
N LYS A 90 3.98 -1.91 16.41
CA LYS A 90 5.15 -1.24 16.99
C LYS A 90 5.18 0.23 16.59
N GLY A 91 5.16 1.11 17.58
CA GLY A 91 5.33 2.54 17.39
C GLY A 91 6.73 2.88 16.88
N LEU A 92 6.85 3.97 16.12
CA LEU A 92 8.13 4.53 15.70
C LEU A 92 8.49 5.69 16.64
N ASP A 93 9.62 5.57 17.33
CA ASP A 93 10.16 6.69 18.09
C ASP A 93 10.86 7.68 17.13
N LEU A 94 10.15 8.76 16.81
CA LEU A 94 10.64 9.83 15.92
C LEU A 94 11.75 10.69 16.57
N SER A 95 12.00 10.55 17.88
CA SER A 95 13.06 11.26 18.59
C SER A 95 14.44 10.62 18.44
N LYS A 96 14.50 9.35 18.00
CA LYS A 96 15.75 8.64 17.68
C LYS A 96 16.10 8.81 16.21
N ALA A 97 17.39 8.96 15.91
CA ALA A 97 17.89 9.10 14.55
C ALA A 97 17.37 7.96 13.63
N ALA A 98 16.81 8.33 12.48
CA ALA A 98 16.16 7.44 11.53
C ALA A 98 17.06 6.33 10.95
N THR A 99 18.38 6.44 11.12
CA THR A 99 19.38 5.61 10.46
C THR A 99 19.57 4.22 11.07
N PHE A 100 19.04 3.94 12.27
CA PHE A 100 19.23 2.64 12.95
C PHE A 100 17.99 2.08 13.66
N ASN A 101 16.78 2.54 13.34
CA ASN A 101 15.56 2.00 13.94
C ASN A 101 14.98 0.82 13.11
N TYR A 102 15.61 -0.36 13.21
CA TYR A 102 15.15 -1.62 12.58
C TYR A 102 14.17 -2.43 13.47
N GLN A 103 13.57 -1.82 14.49
CA GLN A 103 12.73 -2.55 15.42
C GLN A 103 11.45 -3.08 14.75
N GLY A 104 11.34 -4.40 14.61
CA GLY A 104 10.14 -5.07 14.09
C GLY A 104 9.95 -5.03 12.58
N THR A 105 10.95 -4.60 11.83
CA THR A 105 10.79 -4.28 10.40
C THR A 105 11.04 -5.47 9.47
N GLY A 106 11.86 -6.44 9.85
CA GLY A 106 12.25 -7.54 8.96
C GLY A 106 11.09 -8.45 8.55
N ALA A 107 10.55 -9.23 9.49
CA ALA A 107 9.63 -10.31 9.15
C ALA A 107 8.31 -9.83 8.53
N ALA A 108 7.70 -8.76 9.08
CA ALA A 108 6.45 -8.22 8.55
C ALA A 108 6.63 -7.64 7.13
N GLN A 109 7.76 -6.98 6.86
CA GLN A 109 8.07 -6.44 5.54
C GLN A 109 8.33 -7.54 4.52
N TRP A 110 9.02 -8.62 4.93
CA TRP A 110 9.23 -9.78 4.08
C TRP A 110 7.91 -10.46 3.72
N ILE A 111 7.03 -10.69 4.69
CA ILE A 111 5.70 -11.28 4.45
C ILE A 111 4.87 -10.39 3.52
N TYR A 112 4.89 -9.08 3.77
CA TYR A 112 4.20 -8.09 2.93
C TYR A 112 4.72 -8.08 1.49
N SER A 113 6.05 -8.01 1.32
CA SER A 113 6.70 -7.99 0.00
C SER A 113 6.44 -9.29 -0.75
N LEU A 114 6.48 -10.43 -0.04
CA LEU A 114 6.14 -11.72 -0.59
C LEU A 114 4.68 -11.78 -1.05
N ALA A 115 3.74 -11.26 -0.25
CA ALA A 115 2.33 -11.24 -0.62
C ALA A 115 2.08 -10.47 -1.93
N ILE A 116 2.70 -9.29 -2.11
CA ILE A 116 2.56 -8.50 -3.33
C ILE A 116 3.18 -9.21 -4.53
N PHE A 117 4.37 -9.78 -4.34
CA PHE A 117 5.05 -10.53 -5.39
C PHE A 117 4.22 -11.74 -5.84
N LEU A 118 3.69 -12.51 -4.89
CA LEU A 118 2.83 -13.66 -5.18
C LEU A 118 1.54 -13.24 -5.89
N ILE A 119 0.86 -12.20 -5.41
CA ILE A 119 -0.39 -11.73 -6.02
C ILE A 119 -0.14 -11.21 -7.44
N GLY A 120 0.92 -10.40 -7.64
CA GLY A 120 1.31 -9.93 -8.97
C GLY A 120 1.68 -11.09 -9.90
N GLY A 121 2.42 -12.08 -9.38
CA GLY A 121 2.78 -13.29 -10.11
C GLY A 121 1.58 -14.15 -10.49
N ILE A 122 0.63 -14.39 -9.57
CA ILE A 122 -0.59 -15.15 -9.84
C ILE A 122 -1.42 -14.50 -10.95
N ILE A 123 -1.45 -13.16 -10.99
CA ILE A 123 -2.17 -12.44 -12.04
C ILE A 123 -1.41 -12.50 -13.38
N TYR A 124 -0.10 -12.28 -13.35
CA TYR A 124 0.71 -12.15 -14.57
C TYR A 124 1.05 -13.50 -15.22
N LEU A 125 1.53 -14.47 -14.44
CA LEU A 125 2.17 -15.69 -14.94
C LEU A 125 1.24 -16.54 -15.82
N PRO A 126 -0.04 -16.81 -15.47
CA PRO A 126 -0.90 -17.63 -16.31
C PRO A 126 -1.08 -17.05 -17.71
N LEU A 127 -1.32 -15.74 -17.82
CA LEU A 127 -1.57 -15.09 -19.10
C LEU A 127 -0.28 -14.73 -19.85
N GLY A 128 0.78 -14.42 -19.10
CA GLY A 128 2.12 -14.14 -19.62
C GLY A 128 2.75 -15.35 -20.30
N PHE A 129 2.62 -16.55 -19.70
CA PHE A 129 3.17 -17.79 -20.24
C PHE A 129 2.27 -18.47 -21.27
N LEU A 130 0.94 -18.48 -21.06
CA LEU A 130 0.03 -19.20 -21.96
C LEU A 130 -0.32 -18.42 -23.23
N VAL A 131 -0.30 -17.09 -23.21
CA VAL A 131 -0.72 -16.25 -24.34
C VAL A 131 0.45 -15.43 -24.87
N ASN A 132 0.86 -14.38 -24.14
CA ASN A 132 2.05 -13.58 -24.41
C ASN A 132 2.31 -12.61 -23.23
N PRO A 133 3.51 -11.99 -23.14
CA PRO A 133 3.82 -11.03 -22.07
C PRO A 133 2.85 -9.83 -21.98
N TRP A 134 2.32 -9.37 -23.12
CA TRP A 134 1.39 -8.25 -23.18
C TRP A 134 0.04 -8.58 -22.56
N ALA A 135 -0.46 -9.81 -22.71
CA ALA A 135 -1.69 -10.28 -22.09
C ALA A 135 -1.56 -10.29 -20.57
N GLY A 136 -0.41 -10.70 -20.03
CA GLY A 136 -0.12 -10.61 -18.60
C GLY A 136 -0.10 -9.17 -18.08
N ILE A 137 0.51 -8.24 -18.83
CA ILE A 137 0.52 -6.80 -18.48
C ILE A 137 -0.90 -6.22 -18.49
N ILE A 138 -1.68 -6.53 -19.52
CA ILE A 138 -3.07 -6.07 -19.64
C ILE A 138 -3.89 -6.60 -18.47
N ALA A 139 -3.75 -7.87 -18.11
CA ALA A 139 -4.46 -8.46 -16.98
C ALA A 139 -4.12 -7.82 -15.63
N LEU A 140 -2.83 -7.52 -15.40
CA LEU A 140 -2.41 -6.75 -14.22
C LEU A 140 -3.09 -5.38 -14.17
N GLY A 141 -3.09 -4.67 -15.30
CA GLY A 141 -3.69 -3.35 -15.41
C GLY A 141 -5.21 -3.37 -15.21
N THR A 142 -5.91 -4.30 -15.86
CA THR A 142 -7.38 -4.39 -15.80
C THR A 142 -7.87 -4.85 -14.43
N LEU A 143 -7.25 -5.84 -13.82
CA LEU A 143 -7.59 -6.27 -12.45
C LEU A 143 -7.24 -5.20 -11.42
N GLY A 144 -6.12 -4.51 -11.59
CA GLY A 144 -5.77 -3.34 -10.79
C GLY A 144 -6.84 -2.25 -10.89
N LEU A 145 -7.26 -1.92 -12.11
CA LEU A 145 -8.32 -0.93 -12.36
C LEU A 145 -9.66 -1.36 -11.75
N LEU A 146 -10.08 -2.61 -11.94
CA LEU A 146 -11.29 -3.17 -11.34
C LEU A 146 -11.26 -3.06 -9.82
N SER A 147 -10.14 -3.44 -9.19
CA SER A 147 -9.96 -3.34 -7.74
C SER A 147 -10.00 -1.88 -7.26
N PHE A 148 -9.44 -0.95 -8.03
CA PHE A 148 -9.52 0.48 -7.75
C PHE A 148 -10.95 1.00 -7.81
N LEU A 149 -11.75 0.59 -8.80
CA LEU A 149 -13.16 0.97 -8.90
C LEU A 149 -13.97 0.41 -7.72
N LEU A 150 -13.60 -0.77 -7.21
CA LEU A 150 -14.18 -1.41 -6.02
C LEU A 150 -13.64 -0.83 -4.69
N GLN A 151 -12.90 0.29 -4.71
CA GLN A 151 -12.28 0.88 -3.53
C GLN A 151 -13.23 1.05 -2.34
N ASP A 152 -14.49 1.44 -2.55
CA ASP A 152 -15.42 1.69 -1.44
C ASP A 152 -15.71 0.43 -0.62
N TRP A 153 -15.88 -0.72 -1.31
CA TRP A 153 -16.05 -2.02 -0.67
C TRP A 153 -14.80 -2.42 0.13
N TRP A 154 -13.62 -2.19 -0.45
CA TRP A 154 -12.35 -2.42 0.23
C TRP A 154 -12.15 -1.51 1.44
N MET A 155 -12.58 -0.25 1.37
CA MET A 155 -12.49 0.67 2.51
C MET A 155 -13.38 0.21 3.67
N ASP A 156 -14.57 -0.35 3.40
CA ASP A 156 -15.40 -0.94 4.43
C ASP A 156 -14.75 -2.17 5.06
N PHE A 157 -14.16 -3.05 4.25
CA PHE A 157 -13.41 -4.20 4.74
C PHE A 157 -12.22 -3.78 5.62
N LEU A 158 -11.39 -2.85 5.15
CA LEU A 158 -10.21 -2.36 5.86
C LEU A 158 -10.59 -1.63 7.15
N THR A 159 -11.68 -0.88 7.15
CA THR A 159 -12.20 -0.21 8.35
C THR A 159 -12.59 -1.23 9.41
N LYS A 160 -13.29 -2.31 9.04
CA LYS A 160 -13.60 -3.41 9.97
C LYS A 160 -12.33 -4.05 10.53
N GLN A 161 -11.34 -4.34 9.67
CA GLN A 161 -10.07 -4.93 10.11
C GLN A 161 -9.27 -4.03 11.05
N PHE A 162 -9.29 -2.72 10.80
CA PHE A 162 -8.67 -1.72 11.66
C PHE A 162 -9.38 -1.64 13.01
N MET A 163 -10.71 -1.59 13.04
CA MET A 163 -11.49 -1.53 14.27
C MET A 163 -11.24 -2.71 15.21
N LEU A 164 -11.12 -3.92 14.66
CA LEU A 164 -10.79 -5.13 15.42
C LEU A 164 -9.42 -5.06 16.12
N ARG A 165 -8.49 -4.25 15.60
CA ARG A 165 -7.10 -4.16 16.07
C ARG A 165 -6.76 -2.81 16.71
N LYS A 166 -7.67 -1.84 16.67
CA LYS A 166 -7.49 -0.47 17.16
C LYS A 166 -6.83 -0.44 18.55
N TYR A 167 -7.34 -1.22 19.49
CA TYR A 167 -6.83 -1.24 20.87
C TYR A 167 -5.41 -1.81 20.97
N LYS A 168 -5.09 -2.87 20.22
CA LYS A 168 -3.74 -3.43 20.17
C LYS A 168 -2.73 -2.46 19.57
N ILE A 169 -3.15 -1.67 18.57
CA ILE A 169 -2.32 -0.64 17.97
C ILE A 169 -2.07 0.51 18.97
N LEU A 170 -3.11 0.94 19.69
CA LEU A 170 -3.01 1.97 20.73
C LEU A 170 -2.06 1.54 21.86
N GLU A 171 -2.22 0.32 22.36
CA GLU A 171 -1.37 -0.26 23.39
C GLU A 171 0.09 -0.36 22.93
N GLY A 172 0.34 -0.93 21.75
CA GLY A 172 1.68 -1.08 21.20
C GLY A 172 2.36 0.25 20.80
N PHE A 173 1.61 1.34 20.63
CA PHE A 173 2.17 2.68 20.45
C PHE A 173 2.53 3.37 21.78
N ARG A 174 1.96 2.92 22.89
CA ARG A 174 2.23 3.42 24.26
C ARG A 174 3.36 2.64 24.94
N GLU A 175 3.50 1.35 24.64
CA GLU A 175 4.65 0.54 25.04
C GLU A 175 5.90 1.02 24.27
N LYS A 176 6.76 1.79 24.94
CA LYS A 176 8.06 2.25 24.42
C LYS A 176 9.22 1.40 24.94
#